data_AF-A0A6A4U0H8-F1
#
_entry.id   AF-A0A6A4U0H8-F1
#
_cell.length_a   1.000
_cell.length_b   1.000
_cell.length_c   1.000
_cell.angle_alpha   90.00
_cell.angle_beta   90.00
_cell.angle_gamma   90.00
#
_symmetry.space_group_name_H-M   'P 1'
#
loop_
_entity.id
_entity.type
_entity.pdbx_description
1 polymer ?
#
loop_
_entity_poly.entity_id
_entity_poly.type
_entity_poly.pdbx_seq_one_letter_code
_entity_poly.pdbx_strand_id
1 'polypeptide(L)' 'MPRMMRMILPFRFHVTSVDGTWKLNQNKTPEVRARAAQALSQGGASAQEIAALIRGLPES' A
#
# COMPACT_ATOMS: atom_id res chain seq x y z
N MET A 1 -37.12 -6.39 -14.23
CA MET A 1 -36.13 -5.85 -13.25
C MET A 1 -36.31 -6.27 -11.78
N PRO A 2 -37.51 -6.56 -11.21
CA PRO A 2 -37.62 -6.93 -9.78
C PRO A 2 -36.96 -8.28 -9.43
N ARG A 3 -36.95 -9.23 -10.37
CA ARG A 3 -36.47 -10.61 -10.16
C ARG A 3 -34.93 -10.70 -10.08
N MET A 4 -34.22 -9.83 -10.78
CA MET A 4 -32.75 -9.78 -10.80
C MET A 4 -32.18 -9.25 -9.48
N MET A 5 -32.89 -8.32 -8.82
CA MET A 5 -32.48 -7.74 -7.52
C MET A 5 -32.54 -8.75 -6.36
N ARG A 6 -33.28 -9.86 -6.51
CA ARG A 6 -33.33 -10.94 -5.50
C ARG A 6 -32.07 -11.80 -5.44
N MET A 7 -31.17 -11.67 -6.42
CA MET A 7 -29.94 -12.46 -6.51
C MET A 7 -28.76 -11.83 -5.76
N ILE A 8 -28.90 -10.60 -5.25
CA ILE A 8 -27.89 -9.94 -4.42
C ILE A 8 -28.22 -10.25 -2.96
N LEU A 9 -27.49 -11.20 -2.37
CA LEU A 9 -27.65 -11.57 -0.96
C LEU A 9 -26.57 -10.89 -0.10
N PRO A 10 -26.94 -10.33 1.06
CA PRO A 10 -25.95 -9.82 2.00
C PRO A 10 -25.16 -10.99 2.62
N PHE A 11 -23.89 -10.78 2.86
CA PHE A 11 -23.07 -11.68 3.66
C PHE A 11 -22.16 -10.87 4.58
N ARG A 12 -21.66 -11.52 5.64
CA ARG A 12 -20.67 -10.93 6.55
C ARG A 12 -19.37 -11.69 6.41
N PHE A 13 -18.30 -10.98 6.03
CA PHE A 13 -16.96 -11.51 6.04
C PHE A 13 -16.35 -11.35 7.44
N HIS A 14 -16.11 -12.46 8.13
CA HIS A 14 -15.44 -12.46 9.43
C HIS A 14 -13.93 -12.58 9.21
N VAL A 15 -13.24 -11.45 9.25
CA VAL A 15 -11.78 -11.40 9.17
C VAL A 15 -11.19 -11.90 10.48
N THR A 16 -10.42 -12.98 10.44
CA THR A 16 -9.73 -13.55 11.63
C THR A 16 -8.31 -13.02 11.78
N SER A 17 -7.64 -12.73 10.66
CA SER A 17 -6.31 -12.14 10.62
C SER A 17 -6.10 -11.38 9.30
N VAL A 18 -5.10 -10.49 9.29
CA VAL A 18 -4.62 -9.82 8.09
C VAL A 18 -3.11 -9.86 8.10
N ASP A 19 -2.52 -10.49 7.10
CA ASP A 19 -1.08 -10.55 6.91
C ASP A 19 -0.67 -9.67 5.73
N GLY A 20 0.25 -8.74 5.99
CA GLY A 20 0.75 -7.79 5.00
C GLY A 20 2.26 -7.89 4.86
N THR A 21 2.75 -7.75 3.62
CA THR A 21 4.19 -7.66 3.34
C THR A 21 4.46 -6.36 2.59
N TRP A 22 5.38 -5.55 3.11
CA TRP A 22 5.79 -4.30 2.47
C TRP A 22 7.27 -4.36 2.09
N LYS A 23 7.56 -4.11 0.81
CA LYS A 23 8.92 -3.95 0.29
C LYS A 23 9.15 -2.47 -0.07
N LEU A 24 9.82 -1.77 0.82
CA LEU A 24 10.06 -0.33 0.78
C LEU A 24 11.56 0.01 0.77
N ASN A 25 12.39 -0.90 0.22
CA ASN A 25 13.85 -0.82 0.28
C ASN A 25 14.42 -0.76 1.72
N GLN A 26 13.77 -1.39 2.69
CA GLN A 26 14.19 -1.33 4.09
C GLN A 26 15.62 -1.83 4.33
N ASN A 27 16.09 -2.79 3.51
CA ASN A 27 17.42 -3.39 3.63
C ASN A 27 18.55 -2.56 2.98
N LYS A 28 18.27 -1.36 2.47
CA LYS A 28 19.25 -0.47 1.83
C LYS A 28 19.70 0.63 2.79
N THR A 29 20.86 1.22 2.53
CA THR A 29 21.36 2.36 3.31
C THR A 29 20.39 3.54 3.24
N PRO A 30 20.37 4.43 4.25
CA PRO A 30 19.47 5.59 4.29
C PRO A 30 19.54 6.45 3.01
N GLU A 31 20.73 6.63 2.44
CA GLU A 31 20.95 7.44 1.25
C GLU A 31 20.28 6.82 0.02
N VAL A 32 20.37 5.50 -0.13
CA VAL A 32 19.72 4.76 -1.23
C VAL A 32 18.20 4.82 -1.09
N ARG A 33 17.68 4.69 0.14
CA ARG A 33 16.23 4.86 0.39
C ARG A 33 15.76 6.27 0.05
N ALA A 34 16.51 7.29 0.46
CA ALA A 34 16.19 8.69 0.16
C ALA A 34 16.14 8.97 -1.34
N ARG A 35 17.13 8.45 -2.10
CA ARG A 35 17.17 8.53 -3.57
C ARG A 35 15.96 7.85 -4.21
N ALA A 36 15.59 6.67 -3.73
CA ALA A 36 14.41 5.95 -4.23
C ALA A 36 13.10 6.72 -3.97
N ALA A 37 12.93 7.26 -2.76
CA ALA A 37 11.77 8.07 -2.42
C ALA A 37 11.72 9.39 -3.22
N GLN A 38 12.87 10.00 -3.54
CA GLN A 38 12.92 11.18 -4.39
C GLN A 38 12.46 10.84 -5.82
N ALA A 39 12.98 9.77 -6.41
CA ALA A 39 12.59 9.34 -7.75
C ALA A 39 11.09 9.03 -7.84
N LEU A 40 10.54 8.30 -6.87
CA LEU A 40 9.12 7.95 -6.83
C LEU A 40 8.19 9.15 -6.64
N SER A 41 8.65 10.19 -5.93
CA SER A 41 7.83 11.41 -5.73
C SER A 41 7.57 12.20 -7.01
N GLN A 42 8.31 11.94 -8.10
CA GLN A 42 8.07 12.55 -9.41
C GLN A 42 7.13 11.72 -10.30
N GLY A 43 6.65 10.56 -9.81
CA GLY A 43 5.68 9.72 -10.52
C GLY A 43 4.23 10.14 -10.27
N GLY A 44 3.28 9.28 -10.65
CA GLY A 44 1.86 9.47 -10.37
C GLY A 44 1.49 9.22 -8.89
N ALA A 45 0.21 9.41 -8.55
CA ALA A 45 -0.29 9.37 -7.17
C ALA A 45 0.17 8.14 -6.36
N SER A 46 0.03 6.93 -6.91
CA SER A 46 0.47 5.72 -6.21
C SER A 46 1.98 5.65 -5.98
N ALA A 47 2.80 6.18 -6.89
CA ALA A 47 4.25 6.25 -6.67
C ALA A 47 4.60 7.25 -5.56
N GLN A 48 3.86 8.38 -5.51
CA GLN A 48 4.02 9.38 -4.45
C GLN A 48 3.62 8.83 -3.07
N GLU A 49 2.57 8.01 -2.99
CA GLU A 49 2.19 7.31 -1.75
C GLU A 49 3.30 6.37 -1.27
N ILE A 50 3.91 5.58 -2.18
CA ILE A 50 5.04 4.72 -1.83
C ILE A 50 6.24 5.56 -1.38
N ALA A 51 6.52 6.69 -2.04
CA ALA A 51 7.58 7.61 -1.62
C ALA A 51 7.36 8.11 -0.19
N ALA A 52 6.13 8.44 0.18
CA ALA A 52 5.77 8.85 1.55
C ALA A 52 6.03 7.72 2.55
N LEU A 53 5.64 6.47 2.22
CA LEU A 53 5.90 5.31 3.07
C LEU A 53 7.40 5.05 3.26
N ILE A 54 8.22 5.19 2.22
CA ILE A 54 9.69 5.03 2.32
C ILE A 54 10.28 6.10 3.25
N ARG A 55 9.81 7.35 3.18
CA ARG A 55 10.28 8.45 4.04
C ARG A 55 9.83 8.32 5.50
N GLY A 56 8.75 7.60 5.76
CA GLY A 56 8.23 7.34 7.10
C GLY A 56 8.86 6.13 7.80
N LEU A 57 9.81 5.43 7.17
CA LEU A 57 10.52 4.33 7.81
C LEU A 57 11.39 4.86 8.97
N PRO A 58 11.51 4.12 10.09
CA PRO A 58 12.39 4.51 11.18
C PRO A 58 13.85 4.53 10.74
N GLU A 59 14.61 5.50 11.25
CA GLU A 59 16.07 5.49 11.15
C GLU A 59 16.61 4.25 11.88
N SER A 60 17.46 3.50 11.20
CA SER A 60 17.99 2.20 11.63
C SER A 60 19.26 2.37 12.45
#